data_AF-A0AAU4NV62-F1
#
_entry.id   AF-A0AAU4NV62-F1
#
_cell.length_a   1.000
_cell.length_b   1.000
_cell.length_c   1.000
_cell.angle_alpha   90.00
_cell.angle_beta   90.00
_cell.angle_gamma   90.00
#
_symmetry.space_group_name_H-M   'P 1'
#
loop_
_entity.id
_entity.type
_entity.pdbx_description
1 polymer ?
#
loop_
_entity_poly.entity_id
_entity_poly.type
_entity_poly.pdbx_seq_one_letter_code
_entity_poly.pdbx_strand_id
1 'polypeptide(L)'
;MSTPGPVGSLYRRVTTRKAGVLPPHRATRRLSAYVYGNVLVMTVVVAASPSSIANGTAALLVIGTTLTTFLAHIFADAVAAGTVDDDTVDWREELRDSLPIASSGVAPSLLLALAWLEILPGALAQGLAGGLVTLRIASIPVVAERLRGRGLSFRLVLAGIATAALAAIVVAVKVYLTH
;
A
#
# COMPACT_ATOMS: atom_id res chain seq x y z
N MET A 1 -1.10 -15.63 -38.36
CA MET A 1 -1.22 -14.97 -37.04
C MET A 1 -1.00 -16.02 -35.96
N SER A 2 0.20 -16.08 -35.39
CA SER A 2 0.54 -17.09 -34.38
C SER A 2 -0.05 -16.70 -33.03
N THR A 3 -0.84 -17.58 -32.44
CA THR A 3 -1.39 -17.42 -31.09
C THR A 3 -0.24 -17.35 -30.08
N PRO A 4 -0.23 -16.37 -29.15
CA PRO A 4 0.83 -16.30 -28.14
C PRO A 4 0.74 -17.51 -27.22
N GLY A 5 1.88 -18.16 -26.97
CA GLY A 5 1.98 -19.30 -26.06
C GLY A 5 1.51 -18.98 -24.63
N PRO A 6 1.29 -20.00 -23.79
CA PRO A 6 0.69 -19.86 -22.46
C PRO A 6 1.41 -18.85 -21.55
N VAL A 7 2.74 -18.73 -21.68
CA VAL A 7 3.56 -17.73 -20.97
C VAL A 7 3.23 -16.30 -21.43
N GLY A 8 3.02 -16.08 -22.72
CA GLY A 8 2.63 -14.78 -23.29
C GLY A 8 1.20 -14.37 -22.91
N SER A 9 0.31 -15.34 -22.73
CA SER A 9 -1.07 -15.12 -22.25
C SER A 9 -1.09 -14.70 -20.78
N LEU A 10 -0.37 -15.42 -19.90
CA LEU A 10 -0.26 -15.05 -18.49
C LEU A 10 0.45 -13.69 -18.35
N TYR A 11 1.54 -13.47 -19.08
CA TYR A 11 2.25 -12.20 -19.11
C TYR A 11 1.34 -11.05 -19.53
N ARG A 12 0.57 -11.19 -20.61
CA ARG A 12 -0.40 -10.17 -21.06
C ARG A 12 -1.48 -9.94 -20.01
N ARG A 13 -2.06 -10.98 -19.41
CA ARG A 13 -3.11 -10.85 -18.39
C ARG A 13 -2.62 -10.14 -17.13
N VAL A 14 -1.35 -10.32 -16.81
CA VAL A 14 -0.67 -9.70 -15.66
C VAL A 14 -0.23 -8.26 -16.02
N THR A 15 0.17 -7.96 -17.25
CA THR A 15 0.66 -6.63 -17.67
C THR A 15 -0.43 -5.69 -18.18
N THR A 16 -1.54 -6.17 -18.71
CA THR A 16 -2.63 -5.32 -19.20
C THR A 16 -3.61 -4.98 -18.09
N ARG A 17 -3.68 -3.70 -17.71
CA ARG A 17 -4.75 -3.17 -16.87
C ARG A 17 -6.04 -3.09 -17.70
N LYS A 18 -7.14 -3.67 -17.21
CA LYS A 18 -8.48 -3.58 -17.84
C LYS A 18 -8.95 -2.14 -18.14
N ALA A 19 -8.44 -1.16 -17.39
CA ALA A 19 -8.84 0.24 -17.46
C ALA A 19 -7.85 1.15 -18.25
N GLY A 20 -6.87 0.58 -18.96
CA GLY A 20 -5.90 1.37 -19.73
C GLY A 20 -4.81 2.05 -18.88
N VAL A 21 -3.90 2.75 -19.58
CA VAL A 21 -2.76 3.50 -19.02
C VAL A 21 -3.28 4.78 -18.35
N LEU A 22 -2.87 5.05 -17.10
CA LEU A 22 -3.21 6.31 -16.42
C LEU A 22 -2.29 7.46 -16.90
N PRO A 23 -2.78 8.71 -16.93
CA PRO A 23 -1.90 9.86 -17.11
C PRO A 23 -0.76 9.85 -16.07
N PRO A 24 0.48 10.25 -16.44
CA PRO A 24 1.65 10.13 -15.56
C PRO A 24 1.46 10.74 -14.18
N HIS A 25 0.83 11.92 -14.09
CA HIS A 25 0.59 12.59 -12.80
C HIS A 25 -0.29 11.75 -11.86
N ARG A 26 -1.33 11.10 -12.39
CA ARG A 26 -2.24 10.23 -11.60
C ARG A 26 -1.62 8.91 -11.23
N ALA A 27 -0.83 8.34 -12.14
CA ALA A 27 -0.05 7.15 -11.84
C ALA A 27 0.92 7.43 -10.67
N THR A 28 1.56 8.60 -10.66
CA THR A 28 2.41 9.04 -9.55
C THR A 28 1.61 9.23 -8.25
N ARG A 29 0.47 9.95 -8.26
CA ARG A 29 -0.38 10.11 -7.06
C ARG A 29 -0.79 8.78 -6.45
N ARG A 30 -1.32 7.86 -7.26
CA ARG A 30 -1.72 6.51 -6.81
C ARG A 30 -0.56 5.70 -6.25
N LEU A 31 0.60 5.77 -6.90
CA LEU A 31 1.78 5.03 -6.46
C LEU A 31 2.30 5.60 -5.13
N SER A 32 2.34 6.92 -4.99
CA SER A 32 2.69 7.60 -3.73
C SER A 32 1.73 7.23 -2.60
N ALA A 33 0.42 7.31 -2.84
CA ALA A 33 -0.61 6.88 -1.90
C ALA A 33 -0.42 5.41 -1.47
N TYR A 34 -0.09 4.52 -2.42
CA TYR A 34 0.20 3.12 -2.14
C TYR A 34 1.46 2.96 -1.27
N VAL A 35 2.55 3.64 -1.59
CA VAL A 35 3.80 3.58 -0.79
C VAL A 35 3.54 4.10 0.62
N TYR A 36 2.95 5.28 0.74
CA TYR A 36 2.74 5.98 2.01
C TYR A 36 1.87 5.16 2.96
N GLY A 37 0.73 4.65 2.47
CA GLY A 37 -0.16 3.80 3.25
C GLY A 37 0.55 2.54 3.78
N ASN A 38 1.25 1.80 2.91
CA ASN A 38 1.94 0.58 3.35
C ASN A 38 3.06 0.85 4.36
N VAL A 39 3.86 1.92 4.20
CA VAL A 39 4.94 2.25 5.16
C VAL A 39 4.35 2.61 6.53
N LEU A 40 3.29 3.42 6.56
CA LEU A 40 2.64 3.79 7.82
C LEU A 40 2.01 2.60 8.52
N VAL A 41 1.28 1.76 7.78
CA VAL A 41 0.69 0.53 8.34
C VAL A 41 1.77 -0.42 8.84
N MET A 42 2.86 -0.62 8.08
CA MET A 42 3.99 -1.45 8.52
C MET A 42 4.56 -0.96 9.84
N THR A 43 4.69 0.36 10.02
CA THR A 43 5.19 0.93 11.28
C THR A 43 4.33 0.49 12.45
N VAL A 44 3.01 0.62 12.34
CA VAL A 44 2.09 0.23 13.42
C VAL A 44 2.15 -1.27 13.68
N VAL A 45 2.19 -2.10 12.63
CA VAL A 45 2.26 -3.55 12.76
C VAL A 45 3.55 -4.00 13.45
N VAL A 46 4.70 -3.41 13.10
CA VAL A 46 6.00 -3.73 13.71
C VAL A 46 6.07 -3.25 15.16
N ALA A 47 5.51 -2.08 15.45
CA ALA A 47 5.44 -1.50 16.79
C ALA A 47 4.46 -2.20 17.74
N ALA A 48 3.53 -3.02 17.20
CA ALA A 48 2.51 -3.66 18.00
C ALA A 48 3.13 -4.61 19.04
N SER A 49 2.85 -4.35 20.31
CA SER A 49 3.21 -5.23 21.42
C SER A 49 2.20 -6.37 21.58
N PRO A 50 2.58 -7.50 22.21
CA PRO A 50 1.64 -8.59 22.51
C PRO A 50 0.38 -8.13 23.25
N SER A 51 0.52 -7.20 24.21
CA SER A 51 -0.61 -6.65 24.96
C SER A 51 -1.53 -5.78 24.09
N SER A 52 -0.96 -4.98 23.18
CA SER A 52 -1.74 -4.16 22.25
C SER A 52 -2.51 -4.99 21.22
N ILE A 53 -2.00 -6.17 20.86
CA ILE A 53 -2.69 -7.11 19.97
C ILE A 53 -3.83 -7.79 20.75
N ALA A 54 -3.54 -8.30 21.94
CA ALA A 54 -4.50 -9.02 22.77
C ALA A 54 -5.71 -8.16 23.17
N ASN A 55 -5.55 -6.85 23.34
CA ASN A 55 -6.65 -5.95 23.69
C ASN A 55 -7.29 -5.21 22.49
N GLY A 56 -6.90 -5.56 21.25
CA GLY A 56 -7.45 -4.97 20.03
C GLY A 56 -6.89 -3.59 19.64
N THR A 57 -6.06 -2.97 20.49
CA THR A 57 -5.47 -1.64 20.24
C THR A 57 -4.67 -1.62 18.93
N ALA A 58 -3.90 -2.66 18.64
CA ALA A 58 -3.09 -2.73 17.41
C ALA A 58 -3.96 -2.66 16.14
N ALA A 59 -5.10 -3.37 16.11
CA ALA A 59 -6.03 -3.32 14.99
C ALA A 59 -6.65 -1.93 14.83
N LEU A 60 -7.07 -1.32 15.94
CA LEU A 60 -7.62 0.04 15.97
C LEU A 60 -6.58 1.08 15.53
N LEU A 61 -5.31 0.94 15.91
CA LEU A 61 -4.24 1.84 15.48
C LEU A 61 -3.97 1.72 13.97
N VAL A 62 -4.03 0.52 13.39
CA VAL A 62 -3.93 0.35 11.93
C VAL A 62 -5.10 1.02 11.22
N ILE A 63 -6.33 0.82 11.71
CA ILE A 63 -7.54 1.44 11.16
C ILE A 63 -7.43 2.96 11.26
N GLY A 64 -7.12 3.48 12.46
CA GLY A 64 -6.97 4.89 12.74
C GLY A 64 -5.91 5.53 11.87
N THR A 65 -4.71 4.95 11.79
CA THR A 65 -3.61 5.43 10.94
C THR A 65 -4.02 5.49 9.47
N THR A 66 -4.70 4.45 8.99
CA THR A 66 -5.13 4.36 7.60
C THR A 66 -6.20 5.40 7.27
N LEU A 67 -7.19 5.56 8.15
CA LEU A 67 -8.28 6.50 7.99
C LEU A 67 -7.80 7.95 8.07
N THR A 68 -6.99 8.29 9.08
CA THR A 68 -6.48 9.65 9.25
C THR A 68 -5.54 10.04 8.12
N THR A 69 -4.69 9.12 7.65
CA THR A 69 -3.82 9.37 6.49
C THR A 69 -4.63 9.60 5.22
N PHE A 70 -5.68 8.79 5.00
CA PHE A 70 -6.56 8.96 3.84
C PHE A 70 -7.26 10.33 3.86
N LEU A 71 -7.82 10.72 5.01
CA LEU A 71 -8.44 12.03 5.19
C LEU A 71 -7.44 13.18 5.02
N ALA A 72 -6.21 13.03 5.55
CA ALA A 72 -5.16 14.02 5.42
C ALA A 72 -4.74 14.21 3.95
N HIS A 73 -4.71 13.14 3.15
CA HIS A 73 -4.41 13.21 1.72
C HIS A 73 -5.48 14.01 0.97
N ILE A 74 -6.76 13.66 1.17
CA ILE A 74 -7.89 14.38 0.58
C ILE A 74 -7.88 15.85 0.98
N PHE A 75 -7.61 16.13 2.26
CA PHE A 75 -7.52 17.50 2.75
C PHE A 75 -6.36 18.27 2.08
N ALA A 76 -5.19 17.66 1.92
CA ALA A 76 -4.05 18.29 1.26
C ALA A 76 -4.37 18.62 -0.22
N ASP A 77 -5.02 17.71 -0.94
CA ASP A 77 -5.42 17.94 -2.33
C ASP A 77 -6.51 19.01 -2.44
N ALA A 78 -7.47 19.05 -1.49
CA ALA A 78 -8.48 20.09 -1.40
C ALA A 78 -7.86 21.49 -1.26
N VAL A 79 -6.88 21.61 -0.37
CA VAL A 79 -6.17 22.87 -0.12
C VAL A 79 -5.33 23.27 -1.33
N ALA A 80 -4.63 22.32 -1.96
CA ALA A 80 -3.83 22.59 -3.15
C ALA A 80 -4.69 23.08 -4.33
N ALA A 81 -5.82 22.43 -4.58
CA ALA A 81 -6.74 22.85 -5.63
C ALA A 81 -7.37 24.22 -5.33
N GLY A 82 -7.75 24.51 -4.09
CA GLY A 82 -8.30 25.83 -3.74
C GLY A 82 -7.31 27.00 -3.80
N THR A 83 -6.00 26.74 -4.00
CA THR A 83 -4.95 27.77 -3.89
C THR A 83 -4.03 27.87 -5.09
N VAL A 84 -3.77 26.77 -5.81
CA VAL A 84 -2.78 26.70 -6.89
C VAL A 84 -3.43 26.46 -8.25
N ASP A 85 -4.42 25.56 -8.33
CA ASP A 85 -5.08 25.19 -9.58
C ASP A 85 -6.44 25.90 -9.66
N ASP A 86 -6.67 26.78 -10.63
CA ASP A 86 -7.97 27.47 -10.85
C ASP A 86 -9.04 26.52 -11.46
N ASP A 87 -8.86 25.20 -11.28
CA ASP A 87 -9.64 24.11 -11.85
C ASP A 87 -10.61 23.52 -10.83
N THR A 88 -11.80 23.13 -11.28
CA THR A 88 -12.76 22.39 -10.45
C THR A 88 -12.26 20.97 -10.15
N VAL A 89 -12.17 20.60 -8.87
CA VAL A 89 -11.73 19.27 -8.41
C VAL A 89 -12.75 18.19 -8.77
N ASP A 90 -12.32 17.18 -9.53
CA ASP A 90 -13.08 15.93 -9.63
C ASP A 90 -12.84 15.06 -8.39
N TRP A 91 -13.72 15.22 -7.39
CA TRP A 91 -13.65 14.48 -6.14
C TRP A 91 -13.76 12.95 -6.30
N ARG A 92 -14.46 12.45 -7.32
CA ARG A 92 -14.55 10.99 -7.53
C ARG A 92 -13.21 10.41 -7.91
N GLU A 93 -12.49 11.19 -8.68
CA GLU A 93 -11.18 10.89 -9.19
C GLU A 93 -10.11 10.96 -8.11
N GLU A 94 -10.15 12.01 -7.28
CA GLU A 94 -9.23 12.17 -6.15
C GLU A 94 -9.42 11.05 -5.09
N LEU A 95 -10.68 10.74 -4.75
CA LEU A 95 -10.99 9.64 -3.83
C LEU A 95 -10.43 8.31 -4.35
N ARG A 96 -10.56 8.04 -5.66
CA ARG A 96 -10.04 6.81 -6.29
C ARG A 96 -8.52 6.77 -6.31
N ASP A 97 -7.87 7.91 -6.44
CA ASP A 97 -6.41 8.00 -6.44
C ASP A 97 -5.84 7.80 -5.01
N SER A 98 -6.61 8.16 -3.99
CA SER A 98 -6.31 7.99 -2.56
C SER A 98 -6.66 6.60 -1.99
N LEU A 99 -7.55 5.82 -2.63
CA LEU A 99 -7.94 4.47 -2.20
C LEU A 99 -6.78 3.51 -1.85
N PRO A 100 -5.61 3.56 -2.52
CA PRO A 100 -4.46 2.75 -2.12
C PRO A 100 -4.06 2.90 -0.65
N ILE A 101 -4.21 4.09 -0.04
CA ILE A 101 -4.00 4.32 1.39
C ILE A 101 -5.00 3.49 2.18
N ALA A 102 -6.31 3.71 1.95
CA ALA A 102 -7.37 2.99 2.64
C ALA A 102 -7.19 1.46 2.56
N SER A 103 -6.84 0.96 1.37
CA SER A 103 -6.64 -0.47 1.14
C SER A 103 -5.43 -1.07 1.87
N SER A 104 -4.46 -0.26 2.29
CA SER A 104 -3.24 -0.74 2.93
C SER A 104 -3.48 -1.29 4.34
N GLY A 105 -4.46 -0.74 5.06
CA GLY A 105 -4.78 -1.13 6.44
C GLY A 105 -5.80 -2.25 6.57
N VAL A 106 -6.64 -2.50 5.56
CA VAL A 106 -7.80 -3.41 5.69
C VAL A 106 -7.39 -4.83 6.07
N ALA A 107 -6.55 -5.48 5.27
CA ALA A 107 -6.17 -6.86 5.55
C ALA A 107 -5.29 -6.98 6.81
N PRO A 108 -4.29 -6.11 7.06
CA PRO A 108 -3.55 -6.10 8.32
C PRO A 108 -4.43 -5.88 9.56
N SER A 109 -5.40 -4.97 9.53
CA SER A 109 -6.30 -4.73 10.66
C SER A 109 -7.19 -5.93 10.92
N LEU A 110 -7.68 -6.60 9.88
CA LEU A 110 -8.45 -7.85 10.02
C LEU A 110 -7.61 -8.97 10.63
N LEU A 111 -6.37 -9.16 10.19
CA LEU A 111 -5.47 -10.17 10.76
C LEU A 111 -5.22 -9.91 12.25
N LEU A 112 -4.96 -8.66 12.63
CA LEU A 112 -4.78 -8.29 14.04
C LEU A 112 -6.09 -8.42 14.84
N ALA A 113 -7.24 -8.11 14.24
CA ALA A 113 -8.55 -8.30 14.87
C ALA A 113 -8.87 -9.79 15.10
N LEU A 114 -8.47 -10.68 14.18
CA LEU A 114 -8.59 -12.13 14.39
C LEU A 114 -7.76 -12.60 15.59
N ALA A 115 -6.61 -12.00 15.85
CA ALA A 115 -5.85 -12.30 17.06
C ALA A 115 -6.50 -11.75 18.33
N TRP A 116 -7.10 -10.56 18.26
CA TRP A 116 -7.89 -10.02 19.37
C TRP A 116 -9.10 -10.91 19.71
N LEU A 117 -9.74 -11.50 18.70
CA LEU A 117 -10.84 -12.47 18.87
C LEU A 117 -10.37 -13.88 19.23
N GLU A 118 -9.08 -14.07 19.52
CA GLU A 118 -8.46 -15.37 19.86
C GLU A 118 -8.58 -16.44 18.76
N ILE A 119 -8.89 -16.06 17.52
CA ILE A 119 -8.99 -16.95 16.36
C ILE A 119 -7.58 -17.31 15.84
N LEU A 120 -6.62 -16.39 15.97
CA LEU A 120 -5.22 -16.58 15.56
C LEU A 120 -4.26 -16.24 16.70
N PRO A 121 -3.13 -16.95 16.85
CA PRO A 121 -2.06 -16.52 17.75
C PRO A 121 -1.56 -15.11 17.38
N GLY A 122 -1.36 -14.24 18.37
CA GLY A 122 -0.94 -12.84 18.14
C GLY A 122 0.33 -12.71 17.30
N ALA A 123 1.35 -13.53 17.58
CA ALA A 123 2.59 -13.54 16.81
C ALA A 123 2.38 -13.97 15.35
N LEU A 124 1.49 -14.94 15.10
CA LEU A 124 1.15 -15.38 13.75
C LEU A 124 0.39 -14.28 13.00
N ALA A 125 -0.59 -13.65 13.64
CA ALA A 125 -1.34 -12.54 13.05
C ALA A 125 -0.44 -11.35 12.70
N GLN A 126 0.46 -10.96 13.61
CA GLN A 126 1.44 -9.90 13.37
C GLN A 126 2.41 -10.26 12.24
N GLY A 127 2.90 -11.50 12.21
CA GLY A 127 3.77 -12.01 11.14
C GLY A 127 3.08 -12.03 9.78
N LEU A 128 1.82 -12.47 9.70
CA LEU A 128 1.02 -12.46 8.47
C LEU A 128 0.72 -11.03 8.00
N ALA A 129 0.38 -10.13 8.93
CA ALA A 129 0.14 -8.72 8.63
C ALA A 129 1.40 -8.05 8.09
N GLY A 130 2.54 -8.22 8.77
CA GLY A 130 3.83 -7.68 8.36
C GLY A 130 4.30 -8.29 7.04
N GLY A 131 4.17 -9.60 6.86
CA GLY A 131 4.50 -10.30 5.62
C GLY A 131 3.67 -9.78 4.44
N LEU A 132 2.35 -9.61 4.62
CA LEU A 132 1.47 -9.07 3.61
C LEU A 132 1.86 -7.65 3.19
N VAL A 133 2.12 -6.76 4.15
CA VAL A 133 2.53 -5.38 3.85
C VAL A 133 3.91 -5.35 3.18
N THR A 134 4.83 -6.22 3.60
CA THR A 134 6.14 -6.37 2.97
C THR A 134 6.02 -6.78 1.50
N LEU A 135 5.16 -7.76 1.21
CA LEU A 135 4.88 -8.20 -0.16
C LEU A 135 4.27 -7.08 -0.99
N ARG A 136 3.37 -6.28 -0.42
CA ARG A 136 2.80 -5.09 -1.06
C ARG A 136 3.90 -4.10 -1.43
N ILE A 137 4.81 -3.78 -0.50
CA ILE A 137 5.94 -2.87 -0.75
C ILE A 137 6.87 -3.45 -1.83
N ALA A 138 7.25 -4.73 -1.74
CA ALA A 138 8.10 -5.38 -2.73
C ALA A 138 7.45 -5.40 -4.13
N SER A 139 6.12 -5.34 -4.21
CA SER A 139 5.39 -5.28 -5.48
C SER A 139 5.33 -3.89 -6.12
N ILE A 140 5.79 -2.82 -5.44
CA ILE A 140 5.73 -1.43 -5.95
C ILE A 140 6.33 -1.28 -7.36
N PRO A 141 7.55 -1.80 -7.67
CA PRO A 141 8.13 -1.67 -9.00
C PRO A 141 7.30 -2.39 -10.07
N VAL A 142 6.69 -3.53 -9.71
CA VAL A 142 5.78 -4.27 -10.59
C VAL A 142 4.52 -3.45 -10.88
N VAL A 143 3.93 -2.83 -9.85
CA VAL A 143 2.76 -1.94 -10.00
C VAL A 143 3.12 -0.73 -10.87
N ALA A 144 4.29 -0.12 -10.65
CA ALA A 144 4.76 1.02 -11.43
C ALA A 144 4.93 0.70 -12.92
N GLU A 145 5.55 -0.44 -13.25
CA GLU A 145 5.72 -0.86 -14.65
C GLU A 145 4.40 -1.23 -15.31
N ARG A 146 3.46 -1.85 -14.57
CA ARG A 146 2.09 -2.10 -15.07
C ARG A 146 1.35 -0.80 -15.39
N LEU A 147 1.49 0.22 -14.54
CA LEU A 147 0.92 1.55 -14.80
C LEU A 147 1.50 2.20 -16.05
N ARG A 148 2.76 1.88 -16.40
CA ARG A 148 3.46 2.37 -17.59
C ARG A 148 3.28 1.49 -18.84
N GLY A 149 2.56 0.37 -18.75
CA GLY A 149 2.36 -0.57 -19.85
C GLY A 149 3.63 -1.30 -20.28
N ARG A 150 4.65 -1.38 -19.41
CA ARG A 150 5.94 -1.99 -19.69
C ARG A 150 6.01 -3.44 -19.22
N GLY A 151 7.01 -4.15 -19.73
CA GLY A 151 7.21 -5.56 -19.49
C GLY A 151 7.79 -5.91 -18.12
N LEU A 152 7.44 -7.10 -17.60
CA LEU A 152 8.02 -7.62 -16.36
C LEU A 152 9.39 -8.25 -16.63
N SER A 153 10.41 -7.82 -15.89
CA SER A 153 11.77 -8.38 -15.97
C SER A 153 12.27 -8.83 -14.60
N PHE A 154 13.28 -9.70 -14.57
CA PHE A 154 13.91 -10.16 -13.31
C PHE A 154 14.49 -8.99 -12.50
N ARG A 155 14.89 -7.90 -13.15
CA ARG A 155 15.35 -6.67 -12.49
C ARG A 155 14.29 -6.08 -11.54
N LEU A 156 13.00 -6.33 -11.79
CA LEU A 156 11.91 -5.88 -10.91
C LEU A 156 11.87 -6.63 -9.58
N VAL A 157 12.32 -7.90 -9.57
CA VAL A 157 12.44 -8.66 -8.31
C VAL A 157 13.51 -8.01 -7.43
N LEU A 158 14.68 -7.71 -8.01
CA LEU A 158 15.76 -7.04 -7.29
C LEU A 158 15.36 -5.62 -6.85
N ALA A 159 14.69 -4.86 -7.71
CA ALA A 159 14.14 -3.56 -7.34
C ALA A 159 13.10 -3.66 -6.22
N GLY A 160 12.27 -4.71 -6.23
CA GLY A 160 11.27 -4.97 -5.18
C GLY A 160 11.91 -5.27 -3.83
N ILE A 161 12.94 -6.12 -3.82
CA ILE A 161 13.74 -6.41 -2.63
C ILE A 161 14.40 -5.13 -2.11
N ALA A 162 15.03 -4.34 -2.98
CA ALA A 162 15.66 -3.06 -2.59
C ALA A 162 14.62 -2.07 -2.03
N THR A 163 13.42 -2.01 -2.61
CA THR A 163 12.32 -1.15 -2.14
C THR A 163 11.84 -1.58 -0.75
N ALA A 164 11.67 -2.88 -0.53
CA ALA A 164 11.29 -3.43 0.76
C ALA A 164 12.37 -3.19 1.84
N ALA A 165 13.65 -3.35 1.49
CA ALA A 165 14.77 -3.06 2.38
C ALA A 165 14.81 -1.58 2.79
N LEU A 166 14.63 -0.66 1.83
CA LEU A 166 14.58 0.78 2.12
C LEU A 166 13.38 1.11 3.03
N ALA A 167 12.21 0.56 2.74
CA ALA A 167 11.03 0.75 3.59
C ALA A 167 11.26 0.19 5.01
N ALA A 168 11.93 -0.95 5.14
CA ALA A 168 12.27 -1.53 6.44
C ALA A 168 13.20 -0.59 7.25
N ILE A 169 14.15 0.10 6.60
CA ILE A 169 14.98 1.12 7.26
C ILE A 169 14.11 2.28 7.75
N VAL A 170 13.23 2.82 6.91
CA VAL A 170 12.33 3.93 7.29
C VAL A 170 11.45 3.53 8.49
N VAL A 171 10.89 2.32 8.46
CA VAL A 171 10.09 1.77 9.56
C VAL A 171 10.94 1.61 10.82
N ALA A 172 12.13 1.03 10.72
CA ALA A 172 13.02 0.83 11.85
C ALA A 172 13.41 2.15 12.52
N VAL A 173 13.77 3.17 11.73
CA VAL A 173 14.05 4.53 12.23
C VAL A 173 12.83 5.08 12.95
N LYS A 174 11.64 5.00 12.35
CA LYS A 174 10.42 5.52 12.97
C LYS A 174 10.12 4.82 14.30
N VAL A 175 10.16 3.48 14.31
CA VAL A 175 9.91 2.68 15.52
C VAL A 175 10.92 3.04 16.61
N TYR A 176 12.21 3.13 16.29
CA TYR A 176 13.26 3.50 17.25
C TYR A 176 13.09 4.91 17.84
N LEU A 177 12.50 5.85 17.09
CA LEU A 177 12.30 7.22 17.55
C LEU A 177 11.01 7.40 18.37
N THR A 178 10.03 6.50 18.22
CA THR A 178 8.70 6.63 18.86
C THR A 178 8.42 5.59 19.93
N HIS A 179 9.31 4.62 20.13
CA HIS A 179 9.24 3.56 21.13
C HIS A 179 10.58 3.42 21.85
#